data_AF-A0A662EQG0-F1
#
_entry.id   AF-A0A662EQG0-F1
#
_cell.length_a   1.000
_cell.length_b   1.000
_cell.length_c   1.000
_cell.angle_alpha   90.00
_cell.angle_beta   90.00
_cell.angle_gamma   90.00
#
_symmetry.space_group_name_H-M   'P 1'
#
loop_
_entity.id
_entity.type
_entity.pdbx_description
1 polymer ?
#
loop_
_entity_poly.entity_id
_entity_poly.type
_entity_poly.pdbx_seq_one_letter_code
_entity_poly.pdbx_strand_id
1 'polypeptide(L)'
;MEVCEGVVHARGRLHGGEVWLRYPSVGATEQLLLAGAVISEPVEVVNPAREPEVMDLARLLSAMGAEISFSEDRITIQGGKLRGTGHHVIPDRIEAGTYLLAGAITGGEVEVVGARPEHLTALLVKLEECGVGIAVEGRTICLKARVPWSGVEVETAPYPGFPTDLQPQFTSFLALARGRSVIWERVFESRFGHVGELLRMGARITLQGQAILIEGVEGLRGAEVVATDIRAGAALVLAGLAAHGETRINGLDHLRRGYENIEGKLAQLGAEVWEEEPSVT
;
A
#
# COMPACT_ATOMS: atom_id res chain seq x y z
N MET A 1 -28.19 -8.21 15.42
CA MET A 1 -27.67 -8.18 14.03
C MET A 1 -28.08 -9.48 13.40
N GLU A 2 -28.76 -9.44 12.26
CA GLU A 2 -29.28 -10.62 11.56
C GLU A 2 -28.75 -10.60 10.13
N VAL A 3 -28.37 -11.76 9.60
CA VAL A 3 -28.00 -11.89 8.19
C VAL A 3 -29.15 -12.58 7.48
N CYS A 4 -29.81 -11.87 6.58
CA CYS A 4 -30.94 -12.38 5.79
C CYS A 4 -30.61 -12.22 4.32
N GLU A 5 -30.67 -13.31 3.55
CA GLU A 5 -30.43 -13.28 2.08
C GLU A 5 -29.11 -12.61 1.67
N GLY A 6 -28.07 -12.73 2.50
CA GLY A 6 -26.76 -12.11 2.25
C GLY A 6 -26.63 -10.65 2.69
N VAL A 7 -27.65 -10.07 3.31
CA VAL A 7 -27.67 -8.68 3.81
C VAL A 7 -27.54 -8.64 5.33
N VAL A 8 -26.69 -7.76 5.84
CA VAL A 8 -26.55 -7.50 7.28
C VAL A 8 -27.61 -6.49 7.73
N HIS A 9 -28.56 -6.95 8.54
CA HIS A 9 -29.55 -6.10 9.19
C HIS A 9 -29.09 -5.73 10.61
N ALA A 10 -28.78 -4.45 10.82
CA ALA A 10 -28.50 -3.87 12.12
C ALA A 10 -29.63 -2.91 12.53
N ARG A 11 -30.16 -3.08 13.74
CA ARG A 11 -31.19 -2.22 14.34
C ARG A 11 -30.85 -2.01 15.81
N GLY A 12 -31.04 -0.79 16.30
CA GLY A 12 -30.81 -0.44 17.69
C GLY A 12 -30.46 1.03 17.85
N ARG A 13 -30.41 1.49 19.10
CA ARG A 13 -29.80 2.77 19.46
C ARG A 13 -28.31 2.55 19.64
N LEU A 14 -27.50 3.46 19.12
CA LEU A 14 -26.06 3.46 19.37
C LEU A 14 -25.80 3.92 20.80
N HIS A 15 -24.89 3.21 21.48
CA HIS A 15 -24.47 3.47 22.84
C HIS A 15 -22.95 3.56 22.90
N GLY A 16 -22.45 4.29 23.89
CA GLY A 16 -21.03 4.36 24.19
C GLY A 16 -20.54 3.07 24.85
N GLY A 17 -19.24 3.04 25.15
CA GLY A 17 -18.61 1.92 25.82
C GLY A 17 -17.27 1.54 25.21
N GLU A 18 -16.72 0.43 25.71
CA GLU A 18 -15.42 -0.08 25.31
C GLU A 18 -15.57 -1.20 24.27
N VAL A 19 -14.79 -1.13 23.19
CA VAL A 19 -14.77 -2.13 22.11
C VAL A 19 -13.35 -2.66 21.93
N TRP A 20 -13.17 -3.97 22.09
CA TRP A 20 -11.89 -4.65 21.93
C TRP A 20 -11.77 -5.27 20.54
N LEU A 21 -10.83 -4.77 19.73
CA LEU A 21 -10.54 -5.37 18.43
C LEU A 21 -9.51 -6.50 18.59
N ARG A 22 -9.83 -7.69 18.07
CA ARG A 22 -8.90 -8.83 18.07
C ARG A 22 -7.69 -8.62 17.17
N TYR A 23 -7.86 -7.79 16.14
CA TYR A 23 -6.85 -7.40 15.18
C TYR A 23 -7.05 -5.90 14.90
N PRO A 24 -5.97 -5.10 14.75
CA PRO A 24 -6.07 -3.67 14.46
C PRO A 24 -6.56 -3.44 13.02
N SER A 25 -7.85 -3.69 12.79
CA SER A 25 -8.49 -3.58 11.49
C SER A 25 -8.77 -2.12 11.16
N VAL A 26 -8.24 -1.65 10.03
CA VAL A 26 -8.46 -0.29 9.51
C VAL A 26 -9.94 0.01 9.40
N GLY A 27 -10.68 -0.77 8.60
CA GLY A 27 -12.11 -0.55 8.39
C GLY A 27 -12.95 -0.67 9.66
N ALA A 28 -12.62 -1.58 10.59
CA ALA A 28 -13.34 -1.65 11.86
C ALA A 28 -13.10 -0.40 12.73
N THR A 29 -11.85 0.09 12.75
CA THR A 29 -11.48 1.30 13.51
C THR A 29 -12.15 2.54 12.92
N GLU A 30 -12.15 2.68 11.60
CA GLU A 30 -12.84 3.77 10.88
C GLU A 30 -14.34 3.77 11.14
N GLN A 31 -14.98 2.59 11.11
CA GLN A 31 -16.40 2.47 11.42
C GLN A 31 -16.72 2.85 12.88
N LEU A 32 -15.85 2.49 13.83
CA LEU A 32 -16.01 2.90 15.23
C LEU A 32 -15.78 4.41 15.41
N LEU A 33 -14.82 5.00 14.70
CA LEU A 33 -14.63 6.45 14.65
C LEU A 33 -15.89 7.17 14.16
N LEU A 34 -16.45 6.73 13.03
CA LEU A 34 -17.67 7.31 12.44
C LEU A 34 -18.89 7.15 13.37
N ALA A 35 -19.09 5.96 13.95
CA ALA A 35 -20.20 5.69 14.85
C ALA A 35 -20.07 6.44 16.19
N GLY A 36 -18.86 6.50 16.75
CA GLY A 36 -18.57 7.20 18.00
C GLY A 36 -18.70 8.72 17.87
N ALA A 37 -18.34 9.29 16.71
CA ALA A 37 -18.38 10.74 16.50
C ALA A 37 -19.80 11.35 16.54
N VAL A 38 -20.85 10.53 16.35
CA VAL A 38 -22.24 10.99 16.27
C VAL A 38 -23.07 10.72 17.53
N ILE A 39 -22.47 10.14 18.58
CA ILE A 39 -23.14 9.89 19.87
C ILE A 39 -22.52 10.70 21.00
N SER A 40 -23.34 11.04 22.01
CA SER A 40 -22.88 11.80 23.18
C SER A 40 -22.18 10.95 24.24
N GLU A 41 -22.40 9.63 24.19
CA GLU A 41 -21.76 8.70 25.10
C GLU A 41 -20.32 8.41 24.62
N PRO A 42 -19.31 8.39 25.50
CA PRO A 42 -17.93 8.14 25.11
C PRO A 42 -17.75 6.71 24.57
N VAL A 43 -16.91 6.57 23.55
CA VAL A 43 -16.48 5.28 22.99
C VAL A 43 -14.98 5.12 23.17
N GLU A 44 -14.55 3.96 23.66
CA GLU A 44 -13.15 3.57 23.69
C GLU A 44 -12.93 2.38 22.76
N VAL A 45 -11.93 2.48 21.89
CA VAL A 45 -11.50 1.39 21.00
C VAL A 45 -10.16 0.90 21.46
N VAL A 46 -10.07 -0.35 21.90
CA VAL A 46 -8.84 -1.03 22.32
C VAL A 46 -8.26 -1.81 21.15
N ASN A 47 -6.94 -1.74 20.98
CA ASN A 47 -6.20 -2.29 19.83
C ASN A 47 -6.67 -1.73 18.47
N PRO A 48 -6.78 -0.40 18.30
CA PRO A 48 -7.18 0.23 17.06
C PRO A 48 -6.09 0.14 15.99
N ALA A 49 -6.51 0.25 14.73
CA ALA A 49 -5.63 0.55 13.61
C ALA A 49 -4.98 1.94 13.78
N ARG A 50 -3.74 2.10 13.29
CA ARG A 50 -2.93 3.33 13.44
C ARG A 50 -2.47 3.92 12.12
N GLU A 51 -2.99 3.38 11.03
CA GLU A 51 -2.68 3.77 9.66
C GLU A 51 -2.89 5.28 9.48
N PRO A 52 -2.06 5.96 8.67
CA PRO A 52 -2.21 7.38 8.41
C PRO A 52 -3.61 7.78 7.95
N GLU A 53 -4.29 6.89 7.24
CA GLU A 53 -5.68 7.05 6.78
C GLU A 53 -6.67 7.14 7.96
N VAL A 54 -6.50 6.29 8.98
CA VAL A 54 -7.30 6.33 10.24
C VAL A 54 -7.05 7.64 10.98
N MET A 55 -5.79 8.07 11.06
CA MET A 55 -5.41 9.33 11.68
C MET A 55 -5.98 10.54 10.93
N ASP A 56 -6.09 10.46 9.59
CA ASP A 56 -6.68 11.52 8.77
C ASP A 56 -8.19 11.62 8.97
N LEU A 57 -8.90 10.49 9.04
CA LEU A 57 -10.32 10.46 9.38
C LEU A 57 -10.57 11.04 10.78
N ALA A 58 -9.77 10.68 11.77
CA ALA A 58 -9.89 11.24 13.12
C ALA A 58 -9.66 12.75 13.14
N ARG A 59 -8.70 13.26 12.36
CA ARG A 59 -8.47 14.71 12.21
C ARG A 59 -9.66 15.40 11.55
N LEU A 60 -10.25 14.81 10.51
CA LEU A 60 -11.46 15.33 9.87
C LEU A 60 -12.63 15.39 10.88
N LEU A 61 -12.92 14.29 11.57
CA LEU A 61 -14.00 14.23 12.56
C LEU A 61 -13.78 15.23 13.71
N SER A 62 -12.54 15.41 14.13
CA SER A 62 -12.19 16.43 15.13
C SER A 62 -12.46 17.84 14.62
N ALA A 63 -12.09 18.14 13.38
CA ALA A 63 -12.39 19.43 12.75
C ALA A 63 -13.91 19.65 12.53
N MET A 64 -14.69 18.58 12.43
CA MET A 64 -16.15 18.62 12.38
C MET A 64 -16.79 18.81 13.76
N GLY A 65 -16.05 18.65 14.87
CA GLY A 65 -16.51 18.92 16.23
C GLY A 65 -16.61 17.72 17.17
N ALA A 66 -16.07 16.55 16.79
CA ALA A 66 -15.84 15.47 17.74
C ALA A 66 -14.55 15.72 18.55
N GLU A 67 -14.45 15.15 19.74
CA GLU A 67 -13.19 15.13 20.50
C GLU A 67 -12.61 13.71 20.40
N ILE A 68 -11.45 13.57 19.76
CA ILE A 68 -10.80 12.28 19.52
C ILE A 68 -9.36 12.34 20.01
N SER A 69 -8.98 11.40 20.87
CA SER A 69 -7.62 11.28 21.41
C SER A 69 -7.07 9.87 21.27
N PHE A 70 -5.76 9.77 21.10
CA PHE A 70 -5.04 8.51 20.94
C PHE A 70 -4.10 8.30 22.13
N SER A 71 -4.14 7.11 22.73
CA SER A 71 -3.10 6.61 23.65
C SER A 71 -2.22 5.59 22.92
N GLU A 72 -1.43 4.79 23.64
CA GLU A 72 -0.59 3.71 23.09
C GLU A 72 -1.40 2.51 22.55
N ASP A 73 -2.51 2.16 23.19
CA ASP A 73 -3.34 0.99 22.85
C ASP A 73 -4.81 1.34 22.57
N ARG A 74 -5.20 2.62 22.69
CA ARG A 74 -6.60 3.05 22.59
C ARG A 74 -6.81 4.29 21.71
N ILE A 75 -8.03 4.38 21.19
CA ILE A 75 -8.66 5.62 20.75
C ILE A 75 -9.84 5.90 21.69
N THR A 76 -9.92 7.13 22.20
CA THR A 76 -11.10 7.63 22.92
C THR A 76 -11.83 8.62 22.02
N ILE A 77 -13.14 8.43 21.88
CA ILE A 77 -14.02 9.21 21.03
C ILE A 77 -15.14 9.78 21.88
N GLN A 78 -15.22 11.10 21.94
CA GLN A 78 -16.32 11.82 22.55
C GLN A 78 -17.03 12.58 21.43
N GLY A 79 -18.15 12.00 20.98
CA GLY A 79 -18.93 12.53 19.87
C GLY A 79 -19.82 13.72 20.25
N GLY A 80 -20.45 14.31 19.25
CA GLY A 80 -21.25 15.53 19.42
C GLY A 80 -21.98 15.97 18.16
N LYS A 81 -22.39 17.25 18.15
CA LYS A 81 -23.01 17.85 16.96
C LYS A 81 -21.95 18.21 15.94
N LEU A 82 -21.82 17.39 14.91
CA LEU A 82 -20.89 17.62 13.81
C LEU A 82 -21.33 18.78 12.91
N ARG A 83 -20.36 19.46 12.30
CA ARG A 83 -20.54 20.53 11.31
C ARG A 83 -19.69 20.26 10.08
N GLY A 84 -20.11 20.77 8.93
CA GLY A 84 -19.28 20.73 7.71
C GLY A 84 -17.99 21.55 7.90
N THR A 85 -16.90 21.08 7.31
CA THR A 85 -15.58 21.74 7.35
C THR A 85 -14.81 21.48 6.06
N GLY A 86 -13.74 22.24 5.84
CA GLY A 86 -12.75 21.96 4.79
C GLY A 86 -11.65 21.05 5.35
N HIS A 87 -11.22 20.06 4.57
CA HIS A 87 -10.15 19.15 4.95
C HIS A 87 -9.31 18.78 3.72
N HIS A 88 -7.99 18.77 3.88
CA HIS A 88 -7.07 18.34 2.84
C HIS A 88 -6.67 16.89 3.12
N VAL A 89 -7.03 16.00 2.20
CA VAL A 89 -6.67 14.58 2.27
C VAL A 89 -5.15 14.44 2.26
N ILE A 90 -4.62 13.50 3.05
CA ILE A 90 -3.19 13.19 3.06
C ILE A 90 -2.72 12.65 1.70
N PRO A 91 -1.42 12.80 1.36
CA PRO A 91 -0.85 12.15 0.19
C PRO A 91 -0.97 10.63 0.28
N ASP A 92 -1.18 9.98 -0.86
CA ASP A 92 -1.20 8.53 -0.96
C ASP A 92 0.22 7.97 -0.78
N ARG A 93 0.44 7.32 0.38
CA ARG A 93 1.72 6.70 0.72
C ARG A 93 2.02 5.46 -0.12
N ILE A 94 1.01 4.75 -0.62
CA ILE A 94 1.23 3.55 -1.45
C ILE A 94 1.60 3.97 -2.87
N GLU A 95 0.99 5.03 -3.40
CA GLU A 95 1.38 5.63 -4.67
C GLU A 95 2.82 6.17 -4.59
N ALA A 96 3.13 6.97 -3.56
CA ALA A 96 4.48 7.49 -3.34
C ALA A 96 5.52 6.36 -3.23
N GLY A 97 5.23 5.30 -2.47
CA GLY A 97 6.09 4.13 -2.37
C GLY A 97 6.28 3.38 -3.70
N THR A 98 5.25 3.34 -4.54
CA THR A 98 5.31 2.70 -5.86
C THR A 98 6.23 3.46 -6.81
N TYR A 99 6.20 4.80 -6.83
CA TYR A 99 7.13 5.58 -7.64
C TYR A 99 8.58 5.54 -7.14
N LEU A 100 8.78 5.50 -5.82
CA LEU A 100 10.11 5.23 -5.25
C LEU A 100 10.65 3.88 -5.74
N LEU A 101 9.81 2.84 -5.72
CA LEU A 101 10.18 1.52 -6.23
C LEU A 101 10.37 1.51 -7.75
N ALA A 102 9.65 2.33 -8.52
CA ALA A 102 9.89 2.51 -9.95
C ALA A 102 11.30 3.06 -10.24
N GLY A 103 11.72 4.09 -9.50
CA GLY A 103 13.09 4.61 -9.60
C GLY A 103 14.14 3.58 -9.15
N ALA A 104 13.84 2.84 -8.07
CA ALA A 104 14.75 1.83 -7.54
C ALA A 104 14.97 0.68 -8.52
N ILE A 105 13.88 0.05 -9.01
CA ILE A 105 13.95 -1.15 -9.86
C ILE A 105 14.55 -0.87 -11.25
N THR A 106 14.44 0.37 -11.74
CA THR A 106 15.01 0.77 -13.04
C THR A 106 16.47 1.24 -12.93
N GLY A 107 17.04 1.31 -11.73
CA GLY A 107 18.38 1.86 -11.52
C GLY A 107 18.46 3.37 -11.72
N GLY A 108 17.32 4.07 -11.68
CA GLY A 108 17.19 5.50 -11.94
C GLY A 108 17.28 6.40 -10.70
N GLU A 109 16.89 7.65 -10.91
CA GLU A 109 16.76 8.68 -9.87
C GLU A 109 15.35 9.28 -9.97
N VAL A 110 14.65 9.34 -8.85
CA VAL A 110 13.28 9.86 -8.77
C VAL A 110 13.11 10.76 -7.57
N GLU A 111 12.35 11.83 -7.77
CA GLU A 111 11.94 12.74 -6.71
C GLU A 111 10.42 12.63 -6.53
N VAL A 112 9.99 12.23 -5.33
CA VAL A 112 8.57 12.16 -4.98
C VAL A 112 8.20 13.35 -4.12
N VAL A 113 7.58 14.35 -4.75
CA VAL A 113 7.20 15.63 -4.13
C VAL A 113 5.85 15.53 -3.43
N GLY A 114 5.72 16.19 -2.28
CA GLY A 114 4.47 16.27 -1.51
C GLY A 114 4.20 15.07 -0.61
N ALA A 115 5.07 14.05 -0.64
CA ALA A 115 5.04 12.90 0.23
C ALA A 115 5.15 13.28 1.72
N ARG A 116 4.88 12.29 2.57
CA ARG A 116 5.09 12.34 4.02
C ARG A 116 6.03 11.19 4.40
N PRO A 117 7.34 11.44 4.52
CA PRO A 117 8.33 10.41 4.83
C PRO A 117 7.95 9.57 6.06
N GLU A 118 7.33 10.20 7.05
CA GLU A 118 6.85 9.54 8.27
C GLU A 118 5.83 8.41 7.99
N HIS A 119 5.02 8.53 6.94
CA HIS A 119 4.05 7.50 6.52
C HIS A 119 4.69 6.32 5.76
N LEU A 120 5.96 6.48 5.35
CA LEU A 120 6.71 5.57 4.49
C LEU A 120 7.90 4.91 5.21
N THR A 121 8.08 5.20 6.51
CA THR A 121 9.27 4.81 7.29
C THR A 121 9.72 3.36 7.05
N ALA A 122 8.80 2.39 7.13
CA ALA A 122 9.14 0.98 6.94
C ALA A 122 9.66 0.66 5.52
N LEU A 123 9.12 1.29 4.47
CA LEU A 123 9.62 1.14 3.11
C LEU A 123 11.01 1.77 2.97
N LEU A 124 11.17 3.01 3.48
CA LEU A 124 12.43 3.75 3.35
C LEU A 124 13.57 3.00 4.04
N VAL A 125 13.36 2.51 5.26
CA VAL A 125 14.33 1.68 5.99
C VAL A 125 14.70 0.43 5.19
N LYS A 126 13.72 -0.27 4.60
CA LYS A 126 14.00 -1.48 3.80
C LYS A 126 14.76 -1.18 2.50
N LEU A 127 14.47 -0.06 1.85
CA LEU A 127 15.24 0.38 0.68
C LEU A 127 16.69 0.74 1.05
N GLU A 128 16.90 1.42 2.18
CA GLU A 128 18.24 1.72 2.70
C GLU A 128 19.01 0.44 3.09
N GLU A 129 18.35 -0.55 3.71
CA GLU A 129 18.92 -1.87 3.99
C GLU A 129 19.34 -2.61 2.71
N CYS A 130 18.60 -2.43 1.61
CA CYS A 130 18.99 -2.95 0.29
C CYS A 130 20.20 -2.21 -0.31
N GLY A 131 20.61 -1.07 0.26
CA GLY A 131 21.69 -0.21 -0.21
C GLY A 131 21.24 0.90 -1.17
N VAL A 132 19.93 1.16 -1.29
CA VAL A 132 19.39 2.25 -2.13
C VAL A 132 19.65 3.59 -1.45
N GLY A 133 20.12 4.59 -2.21
CA GLY A 133 20.36 5.92 -1.68
C GLY A 133 19.05 6.70 -1.53
N ILE A 134 18.74 7.14 -0.33
CA ILE A 134 17.55 7.96 -0.03
C ILE A 134 17.99 9.24 0.67
N ALA A 135 17.40 10.36 0.27
CA ALA A 135 17.50 11.64 0.94
C ALA A 135 16.10 12.22 1.14
N VAL A 136 15.88 12.86 2.28
CA VAL A 136 14.58 13.45 2.64
C VAL A 136 14.75 14.94 2.85
N GLU A 137 13.99 15.74 2.11
CA GLU A 137 13.98 17.19 2.18
C GLU A 137 12.54 17.68 2.41
N GLY A 138 12.15 17.84 3.68
CA GLY A 138 10.80 18.24 4.05
C GLY A 138 9.74 17.23 3.57
N ARG A 139 8.97 17.61 2.54
CA ARG A 139 7.91 16.78 1.94
C ARG A 139 8.32 16.12 0.63
N THR A 140 9.62 16.11 0.36
CA THR A 140 10.20 15.49 -0.82
C THR A 140 11.07 14.33 -0.39
N ILE A 141 10.92 13.20 -1.09
CA ILE A 141 11.80 12.04 -0.96
C ILE A 141 12.56 11.89 -2.27
N CYS A 142 13.87 12.03 -2.22
CA CYS A 142 14.77 11.84 -3.34
C CYS A 142 15.38 10.44 -3.24
N LEU A 143 15.13 9.60 -4.24
CA LEU A 143 15.70 8.27 -4.34
C LEU A 143 16.68 8.21 -5.50
N LYS A 144 17.88 7.70 -5.20
CA LYS A 144 18.91 7.39 -6.19
C LYS A 144 19.30 5.93 -6.07
N ALA A 145 18.93 5.14 -7.07
CA ALA A 145 19.30 3.74 -7.10
C ALA A 145 20.83 3.59 -7.10
N ARG A 146 21.33 2.67 -6.27
CA ARG A 146 22.73 2.26 -6.28
C ARG A 146 22.78 0.82 -6.71
N VAL A 147 22.85 0.59 -8.02
CA VAL A 147 23.01 -0.75 -8.56
C VAL A 147 24.43 -1.25 -8.28
N PRO A 148 24.60 -2.51 -7.87
CA PRO A 148 23.57 -3.49 -7.52
C PRO A 148 23.02 -3.26 -6.09
N TRP A 149 21.72 -3.51 -5.87
CA TRP A 149 21.14 -3.59 -4.52
C TRP A 149 21.11 -5.03 -4.00
N SER A 150 21.04 -5.19 -2.68
CA SER A 150 21.04 -6.49 -2.01
C SER A 150 19.63 -6.93 -1.63
N GLY A 151 19.40 -8.24 -1.61
CA GLY A 151 18.18 -8.82 -1.07
C GLY A 151 18.04 -8.59 0.44
N VAL A 152 16.80 -8.59 0.92
CA VAL A 152 16.48 -8.37 2.33
C VAL A 152 15.35 -9.29 2.80
N GLU A 153 15.19 -9.33 4.12
CA GLU A 153 14.08 -9.99 4.78
C GLU A 153 13.07 -8.94 5.29
N VAL A 154 11.78 -9.18 5.04
CA VAL A 154 10.71 -8.29 5.50
C VAL A 154 9.44 -9.05 5.85
N GLU A 155 8.78 -8.61 6.91
CA GLU A 155 7.47 -9.12 7.32
C GLU A 155 6.46 -7.98 7.23
N THR A 156 5.33 -8.23 6.56
CA THR A 156 4.22 -7.29 6.53
C THR A 156 3.53 -7.25 7.89
N ALA A 157 3.10 -6.06 8.32
CA ALA A 157 2.42 -5.88 9.60
C ALA A 157 1.52 -4.64 9.56
N PRO A 158 0.56 -4.52 10.51
CA PRO A 158 -0.17 -3.26 10.73
C PRO A 158 0.78 -2.07 10.90
N TYR A 159 0.34 -0.88 10.54
CA TYR A 159 1.14 0.34 10.69
C TYR A 159 1.61 0.52 12.15
N PRO A 160 2.89 0.86 12.41
CA PRO A 160 3.90 1.38 11.48
C PRO A 160 4.79 0.33 10.79
N GLY A 161 4.41 -0.96 10.80
CA GLY A 161 5.12 -2.02 10.11
C GLY A 161 5.11 -1.91 8.59
N PHE A 162 5.81 -2.83 7.91
CA PHE A 162 5.88 -2.81 6.45
C PHE A 162 4.48 -3.06 5.85
N PRO A 163 3.96 -2.14 5.00
CA PRO A 163 2.59 -2.24 4.54
C PRO A 163 2.47 -3.37 3.51
N THR A 164 1.54 -4.29 3.78
CA THR A 164 1.15 -5.35 2.82
C THR A 164 0.74 -4.77 1.46
N ASP A 165 0.29 -3.52 1.40
CA ASP A 165 -0.07 -2.82 0.15
C ASP A 165 1.11 -2.50 -0.78
N LEU A 166 2.34 -2.49 -0.27
CA LEU A 166 3.57 -2.36 -1.07
C LEU A 166 4.28 -3.69 -1.29
N GLN A 167 3.77 -4.78 -0.70
CA GLN A 167 4.40 -6.08 -0.79
C GLN A 167 4.55 -6.59 -2.24
N PRO A 168 3.54 -6.46 -3.13
CA PRO A 168 3.69 -6.89 -4.53
C PRO A 168 4.76 -6.10 -5.29
N GLN A 169 4.75 -4.77 -5.14
CA GLN A 169 5.72 -3.87 -5.76
C GLN A 169 7.14 -4.17 -5.27
N PHE A 170 7.30 -4.40 -3.96
CA PHE A 170 8.58 -4.76 -3.36
C PHE A 170 9.06 -6.15 -3.82
N THR A 171 8.15 -7.11 -4.04
CA THR A 171 8.48 -8.42 -4.63
C THR A 171 9.13 -8.26 -6.00
N SER A 172 8.58 -7.38 -6.84
CA SER A 172 9.11 -7.10 -8.18
C SER A 172 10.51 -6.49 -8.11
N PHE A 173 10.70 -5.52 -7.20
CA PHE A 173 12.02 -4.92 -6.93
C PHE A 173 13.04 -5.97 -6.46
N LEU A 174 12.65 -6.85 -5.53
CA LEU A 174 13.53 -7.89 -4.98
C LEU A 174 13.83 -9.02 -5.98
N ALA A 175 13.02 -9.20 -7.02
CA ALA A 175 13.31 -10.17 -8.09
C ALA A 175 14.62 -9.87 -8.82
N LEU A 176 15.09 -8.61 -8.78
CA LEU A 176 16.35 -8.16 -9.39
C LEU A 176 17.46 -7.87 -8.34
N ALA A 177 17.18 -8.07 -7.06
CA ALA A 177 18.15 -7.83 -5.99
C ALA A 177 19.20 -8.93 -5.90
N ARG A 178 20.45 -8.61 -5.56
CA ARG A 178 21.49 -9.63 -5.39
C ARG A 178 21.21 -10.53 -4.18
N GLY A 179 21.31 -11.83 -4.41
CA GLY A 179 21.19 -12.83 -3.34
C GLY A 179 19.76 -13.31 -3.16
N ARG A 180 19.41 -13.66 -1.92
CA ARG A 180 18.10 -14.17 -1.55
C ARG A 180 17.35 -13.13 -0.74
N SER A 181 16.05 -13.06 -0.95
CA SER A 181 15.12 -12.24 -0.16
C SER A 181 13.98 -13.10 0.34
N VAL A 182 13.39 -12.69 1.47
CA VAL A 182 12.19 -13.34 2.00
C VAL A 182 11.18 -12.27 2.38
N ILE A 183 9.94 -12.46 1.94
CA ILE A 183 8.80 -11.67 2.38
C ILE A 183 7.83 -12.58 3.12
N TRP A 184 7.47 -12.25 4.36
CA TRP A 184 6.35 -12.88 5.07
C TRP A 184 5.09 -12.02 4.99
N GLU A 185 4.04 -12.55 4.38
CA GLU A 185 2.72 -11.93 4.32
C GLU A 185 1.87 -12.37 5.52
N ARG A 186 1.53 -11.44 6.42
CA ARG A 186 0.84 -11.70 7.71
C ARG A 186 -0.50 -11.00 7.81
N VAL A 187 -0.78 -10.07 6.92
CA VAL A 187 -2.01 -9.26 6.94
C VAL A 187 -3.10 -9.93 6.11
N PHE A 188 -2.74 -10.52 4.97
CA PHE A 188 -3.67 -11.23 4.08
C PHE A 188 -3.28 -12.69 3.88
N GLU A 189 -4.27 -13.58 3.88
CA GLU A 189 -4.02 -15.01 3.66
C GLU A 189 -3.61 -15.35 2.20
N SER A 190 -3.97 -14.49 1.23
CA SER A 190 -3.86 -14.81 -0.21
C SER A 190 -3.39 -13.64 -1.07
N ARG A 191 -2.38 -12.88 -0.62
CA ARG A 191 -1.81 -11.74 -1.38
C ARG A 191 -0.63 -12.12 -2.30
N PHE A 192 -0.85 -13.08 -3.19
CA PHE A 192 0.22 -13.62 -4.06
C PHE A 192 -0.13 -13.58 -5.56
N GLY A 193 -1.16 -12.84 -5.96
CA GLY A 193 -1.67 -12.81 -7.34
C GLY A 193 -0.64 -12.42 -8.41
N HIS A 194 0.35 -11.59 -8.05
CA HIS A 194 1.45 -11.18 -8.93
C HIS A 194 2.53 -12.25 -9.15
N VAL A 195 2.64 -13.23 -8.26
CA VAL A 195 3.79 -14.16 -8.26
C VAL A 195 3.80 -15.03 -9.51
N GLY A 196 2.65 -15.55 -9.92
CA GLY A 196 2.55 -16.36 -11.14
C GLY A 196 2.98 -15.59 -12.39
N GLU A 197 2.58 -14.32 -12.48
CA GLU A 197 2.94 -13.44 -13.60
C GLU A 197 4.42 -13.05 -13.58
N LEU A 198 5.01 -12.80 -12.41
CA LEU A 198 6.46 -12.59 -12.29
C LEU A 198 7.27 -13.82 -12.70
N LEU A 199 6.80 -15.04 -12.39
CA LEU A 199 7.42 -16.28 -12.88
C LEU A 199 7.38 -16.36 -14.41
N ARG A 200 6.29 -15.92 -15.06
CA ARG A 200 6.20 -15.84 -16.53
C ARG A 200 7.22 -14.85 -17.11
N MET A 201 7.53 -13.78 -16.38
CA MET A 201 8.57 -12.80 -16.72
C MET A 201 10.00 -13.30 -16.39
N GLY A 202 10.16 -14.53 -15.90
CA GLY A 202 11.46 -15.13 -15.61
C GLY A 202 12.01 -14.87 -14.21
N ALA A 203 11.22 -14.34 -13.29
CA ALA A 203 11.61 -14.25 -11.89
C ALA A 203 11.79 -15.65 -11.28
N ARG A 204 12.65 -15.78 -10.26
CA ARG A 204 12.83 -17.03 -9.52
C ARG A 204 12.25 -16.91 -8.11
N ILE A 205 11.00 -17.34 -7.98
CA ILE A 205 10.21 -17.18 -6.75
C ILE A 205 9.63 -18.53 -6.32
N THR A 206 9.69 -18.84 -5.03
CA THR A 206 9.02 -20.00 -4.42
C THR A 206 8.06 -19.54 -3.32
N LEU A 207 6.83 -20.02 -3.35
CA LEU A 207 5.88 -19.81 -2.26
C LEU A 207 5.98 -20.94 -1.23
N GLN A 208 6.11 -20.59 0.05
CA GLN A 208 6.11 -21.53 1.16
C GLN A 208 5.18 -21.03 2.27
N GLY A 209 3.92 -21.49 2.25
CA GLY A 209 2.88 -20.99 3.16
C GLY A 209 2.65 -19.49 2.93
N GLN A 210 2.92 -18.69 3.95
CA GLN A 210 2.85 -17.22 3.91
C GLN A 210 4.16 -16.54 3.48
N ALA A 211 5.20 -17.31 3.18
CA ALA A 211 6.50 -16.78 2.78
C ALA A 211 6.67 -16.79 1.26
N ILE A 212 7.25 -15.71 0.73
CA ILE A 212 7.71 -15.59 -0.65
C ILE A 212 9.24 -15.60 -0.60
N LEU A 213 9.83 -16.69 -1.09
CA LEU A 213 11.27 -16.85 -1.21
C LEU A 213 11.69 -16.39 -2.60
N ILE A 214 12.54 -15.37 -2.67
CA ILE A 214 12.95 -14.73 -3.92
C ILE A 214 14.45 -14.95 -4.10
N GLU A 215 14.84 -15.50 -5.24
CA GLU A 215 16.24 -15.53 -5.66
C GLU A 215 16.40 -14.51 -6.79
N GLY A 216 17.28 -13.53 -6.58
CA GLY A 216 17.54 -12.48 -7.57
C GLY A 216 17.97 -13.03 -8.93
N VAL A 217 17.43 -12.48 -10.00
CA VAL A 217 17.82 -12.77 -11.38
C VAL A 217 18.51 -11.56 -12.01
N GLU A 218 19.31 -11.79 -13.06
CA GLU A 218 20.05 -10.71 -13.74
C GLU A 218 19.13 -9.75 -14.50
N GLY A 219 17.95 -10.21 -14.92
CA GLY A 219 16.98 -9.42 -15.64
C GLY A 219 15.66 -10.17 -15.80
N LEU A 220 14.58 -9.42 -15.88
CA LEU A 220 13.26 -9.93 -16.26
C LEU A 220 13.10 -9.89 -17.78
N ARG A 221 12.11 -10.61 -18.31
CA ARG A 221 11.76 -10.62 -19.73
C ARG A 221 10.34 -10.13 -19.92
N GLY A 222 10.15 -9.36 -20.98
CA GLY A 222 8.84 -8.92 -21.41
C GLY A 222 7.94 -10.11 -21.70
N ALA A 223 6.70 -10.03 -21.24
CA ALA A 223 5.69 -11.06 -21.38
C ALA A 223 4.29 -10.44 -21.42
N GLU A 224 3.32 -11.21 -21.91
CA GLU A 224 1.92 -10.90 -21.69
C GLU A 224 1.50 -11.39 -20.30
N VAL A 225 1.00 -10.48 -19.46
CA VAL A 225 0.66 -10.73 -18.06
C VAL A 225 -0.70 -10.16 -17.68
N VAL A 226 -1.28 -10.59 -16.56
CA VAL A 226 -2.63 -10.18 -16.13
C VAL A 226 -2.61 -9.60 -14.71
N ALA A 227 -3.10 -8.36 -14.56
CA ALA A 227 -3.32 -7.75 -13.26
C ALA A 227 -4.58 -8.32 -12.60
N THR A 228 -4.42 -8.93 -11.43
CA THR A 228 -5.53 -9.54 -10.66
C THR A 228 -6.16 -8.59 -9.64
N ASP A 229 -5.42 -7.55 -9.24
CA ASP A 229 -5.83 -6.51 -8.30
C ASP A 229 -4.96 -5.26 -8.46
N ILE A 230 -5.28 -4.20 -7.72
CA ILE A 230 -4.60 -2.89 -7.79
C ILE A 230 -3.08 -3.05 -7.57
N ARG A 231 -2.68 -3.82 -6.55
CA ARG A 231 -1.28 -3.92 -6.15
C ARG A 231 -0.51 -4.89 -7.03
N ALA A 232 -1.13 -6.00 -7.43
CA ALA A 232 -0.57 -6.88 -8.44
C ALA A 232 -0.34 -6.16 -9.77
N GLY A 233 -1.28 -5.33 -10.22
CA GLY A 233 -1.11 -4.50 -11.40
C GLY A 233 0.10 -3.56 -11.29
N ALA A 234 0.21 -2.83 -10.17
CA ALA A 234 1.35 -1.94 -9.93
C ALA A 234 2.69 -2.71 -9.92
N ALA A 235 2.72 -3.89 -9.31
CA ALA A 235 3.90 -4.77 -9.30
C ALA A 235 4.33 -5.15 -10.73
N LEU A 236 3.38 -5.54 -11.59
CA LEU A 236 3.66 -5.91 -12.97
C LEU A 236 4.10 -4.73 -13.83
N VAL A 237 3.57 -3.53 -13.57
CA VAL A 237 4.09 -2.30 -14.19
C VAL A 237 5.56 -2.11 -13.83
N LEU A 238 5.92 -2.19 -12.55
CA LEU A 238 7.31 -2.05 -12.11
C LEU A 238 8.23 -3.11 -12.73
N ALA A 239 7.78 -4.37 -12.75
CA ALA A 239 8.51 -5.47 -13.37
C ALA A 239 8.72 -5.23 -14.87
N GLY A 240 7.69 -4.73 -15.57
CA GLY A 240 7.77 -4.40 -17.00
C GLY A 240 8.76 -3.29 -17.30
N LEU A 241 8.84 -2.25 -16.47
CA LEU A 241 9.82 -1.16 -16.61
C LEU A 241 11.27 -1.65 -16.55
N ALA A 242 11.54 -2.73 -15.83
CA ALA A 242 12.88 -3.30 -15.68
C ALA A 242 13.12 -4.55 -16.56
N ALA A 243 12.13 -4.97 -17.35
CA ALA A 243 12.22 -6.15 -18.18
C ALA A 243 12.87 -5.86 -19.55
N HIS A 244 13.55 -6.86 -20.11
CA HIS A 244 14.01 -6.82 -21.49
C HIS A 244 12.88 -7.18 -22.45
N GLY A 245 12.61 -6.30 -23.41
CA GLY A 245 11.54 -6.47 -24.39
C GLY A 245 10.22 -5.88 -23.92
N GLU A 246 9.15 -6.16 -24.67
CA GLU A 246 7.84 -5.57 -24.44
C GLU A 246 7.02 -6.39 -23.43
N THR A 247 6.40 -5.72 -22.46
CA THR A 247 5.46 -6.32 -21.51
C THR A 247 4.06 -5.80 -21.80
N ARG A 248 3.10 -6.70 -22.00
CA ARG A 248 1.68 -6.36 -22.21
C ARG A 248 0.90 -6.73 -20.96
N ILE A 249 0.30 -5.74 -20.30
CA ILE A 249 -0.42 -5.94 -19.05
C ILE A 249 -1.93 -5.84 -19.31
N ASN A 250 -2.62 -6.96 -19.17
CA ASN A 250 -4.08 -7.04 -19.24
C ASN A 250 -4.72 -6.80 -17.86
N GLY A 251 -6.03 -6.51 -17.82
CA GLY A 251 -6.76 -6.33 -16.55
C GLY A 251 -6.57 -4.94 -15.91
N LEU A 252 -6.31 -3.91 -16.73
CA LEU A 252 -6.04 -2.54 -16.26
C LEU A 252 -7.17 -1.92 -15.42
N ASP A 253 -8.40 -2.43 -15.52
CA ASP A 253 -9.53 -2.01 -14.67
C ASP A 253 -9.20 -2.11 -13.18
N HIS A 254 -8.38 -3.09 -12.79
CA HIS A 254 -7.91 -3.19 -11.41
C HIS A 254 -6.96 -2.06 -11.05
N LEU A 255 -6.00 -1.71 -11.92
CA LEU A 255 -5.01 -0.67 -11.67
C LEU A 255 -5.65 0.72 -11.56
N ARG A 256 -6.60 1.01 -12.46
CA ARG A 256 -7.34 2.29 -12.53
C ARG A 256 -8.16 2.59 -11.27
N ARG A 257 -8.43 1.60 -10.43
CA ARG A 257 -9.11 1.80 -9.13
C ARG A 257 -8.21 2.45 -8.07
N GLY A 258 -6.90 2.42 -8.24
CA GLY A 258 -5.95 2.91 -7.23
C GLY A 258 -4.87 3.85 -7.74
N TYR A 259 -4.72 3.99 -9.06
CA TYR A 259 -3.76 4.92 -9.66
C TYR A 259 -4.43 5.73 -10.76
N GLU A 260 -4.31 7.05 -10.64
CA GLU A 260 -4.74 7.99 -11.67
C GLU A 260 -3.55 8.33 -12.58
N ASN A 261 -3.74 8.13 -13.90
CA ASN A 261 -2.79 8.50 -14.96
C ASN A 261 -1.34 8.03 -14.65
N ILE A 262 -1.21 6.75 -14.32
CA ILE A 262 0.09 6.14 -13.98
C ILE A 262 1.04 6.14 -15.18
N GLU A 263 0.50 5.88 -16.37
CA GLU A 263 1.19 5.92 -17.65
C GLU A 263 1.77 7.31 -17.92
N GLY A 264 0.99 8.38 -17.72
CA GLY A 264 1.46 9.74 -17.92
C GLY A 264 2.52 10.16 -16.90
N LYS A 265 2.36 9.78 -15.62
CA LYS A 265 3.34 10.05 -14.57
C LYS A 265 4.65 9.32 -14.82
N LEU A 266 4.60 8.05 -15.24
CA LEU A 266 5.80 7.27 -15.60
C LEU A 266 6.45 7.78 -16.88
N ALA A 267 5.69 8.17 -17.89
CA ALA A 267 6.22 8.75 -19.13
C ALA A 267 6.97 10.07 -18.86
N GLN A 268 6.50 10.89 -17.91
CA GLN A 268 7.22 12.09 -17.46
C GLN A 268 8.57 11.79 -16.80
N LEU A 269 8.75 10.57 -16.26
CA LEU A 269 10.01 10.07 -15.74
C LEU A 269 10.89 9.39 -16.81
N GLY A 270 10.43 9.37 -18.07
CA GLY A 270 11.16 8.82 -19.21
C GLY A 270 10.83 7.35 -19.53
N ALA A 271 9.80 6.77 -18.92
CA ALA A 271 9.36 5.42 -19.25
C ALA A 271 8.65 5.38 -20.62
N GLU A 272 8.90 4.34 -21.41
CA GLU A 272 8.13 4.04 -22.62
C GLU A 272 6.92 3.19 -22.25
N VAL A 273 5.80 3.85 -21.92
CA VAL A 273 4.55 3.22 -21.48
C VAL A 273 3.35 3.91 -22.10
N TRP A 274 2.39 3.13 -22.57
CA TRP A 274 1.13 3.63 -23.12
C TRP A 274 0.01 2.61 -22.89
N GLU A 275 -1.23 3.08 -22.92
CA GLU A 275 -2.39 2.21 -23.01
C GLU A 275 -2.74 1.98 -24.49
N GLU A 276 -3.01 0.74 -24.87
CA GLU A 276 -3.47 0.37 -26.21
C GLU A 276 -4.92 -0.14 -26.11
N GLU A 277 -5.81 0.37 -26.96
CA GLU A 277 -7.16 -0.19 -27.06
C GLU A 277 -7.09 -1.62 -27.61
N PRO A 278 -7.89 -2.56 -27.07
CA PRO A 278 -7.92 -3.91 -27.60
C PRO A 278 -8.28 -3.86 -29.09
N SER A 279 -7.37 -4.31 -29.95
CA SER A 279 -7.58 -4.38 -31.38
C SER A 279 -8.81 -5.25 -31.66
N VAL A 280 -9.88 -4.63 -32.13
CA VAL A 280 -11.12 -5.30 -32.55
C VAL A 280 -10.82 -6.03 -33.86
N THR A 281 -10.43 -7.29 -33.77
CA THR A 281 -10.38 -8.24 -34.89
C THR A 281 -11.42 -9.32 -34.73
#